data_AF-A0A1Y1SXM8-F1
#
_entry.id   AF-A0A1Y1SXM8-F1
#
_cell.length_a   1.000
_cell.length_b   1.000
_cell.length_c   1.000
_cell.angle_alpha   90.00
_cell.angle_beta   90.00
_cell.angle_gamma   90.00
#
_symmetry.space_group_name_H-M   'P 1'
#
loop_
_entity.id
_entity.type
_entity.pdbx_description
1 polymer ?
#
loop_
_entity_poly.entity_id
_entity_poly.type
_entity_poly.pdbx_seq_one_letter_code
_entity_poly.pdbx_strand_id
1 'polypeptide(L)'
;MAVTIDELFNEFDLDYEGPFKWYDNLNANYNGVYIIATTNKPKSKTPTNSFNICPKTFEFWIKEAEDLNIKGEKVKEITQVSDYLENFWNPNENILYIGASSSKTNPLQKRIQQFFDHKVGFQGPHTGGYWLKLLDCLENTYVYYSKCKNPTQIEFKMLLKFVDKSSGNSFYDLEDFTNYFPFANLKIDVLKKHQIKNYTNKKKKSKKRKVTTVNRQ
;
A
#
# COMPACT_ATOMS: atom_id res chain seq x y z
N MET A 1 -12.25 10.35 -11.33
CA MET A 1 -11.65 9.82 -12.59
C MET A 1 -10.43 9.00 -12.24
N ALA A 2 -9.99 8.05 -13.08
CA ALA A 2 -8.78 7.28 -12.81
C ALA A 2 -7.53 8.19 -12.82
N VAL A 3 -6.75 8.16 -11.75
CA VAL A 3 -5.49 8.89 -11.63
C VAL A 3 -4.36 8.02 -12.16
N THR A 4 -3.53 8.58 -13.04
CA THR A 4 -2.39 7.81 -13.58
C THR A 4 -1.14 7.99 -12.72
N ILE A 5 -0.28 6.98 -12.72
CA ILE A 5 1.03 7.02 -12.05
C ILE A 5 1.88 8.16 -12.63
N ASP A 6 1.87 8.28 -13.96
CA ASP A 6 2.61 9.31 -14.70
C ASP A 6 2.15 10.73 -14.32
N GLU A 7 0.83 10.97 -14.24
CA GLU A 7 0.28 12.26 -13.82
C GLU A 7 0.76 12.65 -12.42
N LEU A 8 0.86 11.71 -11.48
CA LEU A 8 1.31 12.02 -10.12
C LEU A 8 2.81 12.32 -10.05
N PHE A 9 3.68 11.57 -10.73
CA PHE A 9 5.12 11.88 -10.71
C PHE A 9 5.43 13.19 -11.44
N ASN A 10 4.81 13.43 -12.60
CA ASN A 10 5.03 14.64 -13.38
C ASN A 10 4.57 15.92 -12.65
N GLU A 11 3.51 15.85 -11.84
CA GLU A 11 3.04 16.99 -11.03
C GLU A 11 4.12 17.54 -10.09
N PHE A 12 5.10 16.71 -9.70
CA PHE A 12 6.18 17.09 -8.77
C PHE A 12 7.56 17.10 -9.44
N ASP A 13 7.62 17.13 -10.77
CA ASP A 13 8.85 17.13 -11.56
C ASP A 13 9.81 15.98 -11.18
N LEU A 14 9.23 14.78 -10.99
CA LEU A 14 9.97 13.59 -10.56
C LEU A 14 10.18 12.60 -11.69
N ASP A 15 11.43 12.38 -12.08
CA ASP A 15 11.82 11.23 -12.89
C ASP A 15 11.66 9.95 -12.08
N TYR A 16 10.84 9.01 -12.56
CA TYR A 16 10.54 7.77 -11.86
C TYR A 16 11.02 6.54 -12.63
N GLU A 17 11.35 5.48 -11.89
CA GLU A 17 11.69 4.17 -12.40
C GLU A 17 10.52 3.21 -12.21
N GLY A 18 10.36 2.25 -13.13
CA GLY A 18 9.32 1.22 -13.12
C GLY A 18 8.81 0.92 -14.53
N PRO A 19 7.86 -0.02 -14.68
CA PRO A 19 7.27 -0.86 -13.64
C PRO A 19 8.22 -1.97 -13.16
N PHE A 20 8.30 -2.17 -11.85
CA PHE A 20 8.91 -3.38 -11.26
C PHE A 20 7.82 -4.28 -10.71
N LYS A 21 7.89 -5.59 -10.93
CA LYS A 21 6.90 -6.52 -10.35
C LYS A 21 7.05 -6.58 -8.83
N TRP A 22 5.96 -6.95 -8.17
CA TRP A 22 6.00 -7.30 -6.76
C TRP A 22 7.05 -8.40 -6.50
N TYR A 23 7.88 -8.21 -5.47
CA TYR A 23 9.07 -9.01 -5.14
C TYR A 23 10.32 -8.81 -6.02
N ASP A 24 10.30 -7.96 -7.05
CA ASP A 24 11.53 -7.62 -7.78
C ASP A 24 12.53 -6.90 -6.87
N ASN A 25 13.82 -7.18 -7.08
CA ASN A 25 14.88 -6.46 -6.40
C ASN A 25 15.06 -5.08 -7.07
N LEU A 26 14.95 -4.02 -6.28
CA LEU A 26 15.06 -2.64 -6.75
C LEU A 26 16.47 -2.11 -6.47
N ASN A 27 17.02 -1.24 -7.31
CA ASN A 27 18.28 -0.54 -7.00
C ASN A 27 18.03 0.84 -6.37
N ALA A 28 17.06 0.91 -5.46
CA ALA A 28 16.58 2.16 -4.86
C ALA A 28 17.19 2.41 -3.46
N ASN A 29 18.52 2.52 -3.39
CA ASN A 29 19.28 2.71 -2.14
C ASN A 29 19.32 4.17 -1.65
N TYR A 30 18.23 4.90 -1.88
CA TYR A 30 18.09 6.32 -1.56
C TYR A 30 16.70 6.64 -1.01
N ASN A 31 16.56 7.88 -0.54
CA ASN A 31 15.29 8.42 -0.07
C ASN A 31 14.43 8.87 -1.24
N GLY A 32 13.11 8.74 -1.11
CA GLY A 32 12.18 9.08 -2.18
C GLY A 32 10.77 8.62 -1.92
N VAL A 33 9.94 8.67 -2.96
CA VAL A 33 8.53 8.24 -2.94
C VAL A 33 8.31 7.07 -3.88
N TYR A 34 7.26 6.30 -3.64
CA TYR A 34 6.88 5.15 -4.44
C TYR A 34 5.37 4.98 -4.52
N ILE A 35 4.92 4.39 -5.63
CA ILE A 35 3.54 4.04 -5.91
C ILE A 35 3.48 2.53 -6.16
N ILE A 36 2.49 1.87 -5.55
CA ILE A 36 2.12 0.48 -5.83
C ILE A 36 0.79 0.52 -6.58
N ALA A 37 0.75 -0.11 -7.75
CA ALA A 37 -0.41 -0.08 -8.64
C ALA A 37 -0.69 -1.44 -9.29
N THR A 38 -1.89 -1.65 -9.82
CA THR A 38 -2.33 -2.87 -10.51
C THR A 38 -1.96 -2.91 -12.00
N THR A 39 -1.32 -1.86 -12.51
CA THR A 39 -0.98 -1.72 -13.93
C THR A 39 0.51 -1.53 -14.12
N ASN A 40 1.04 -2.09 -15.21
CA ASN A 40 2.40 -1.85 -15.66
C ASN A 40 2.49 -0.67 -16.66
N LYS A 41 1.35 -0.08 -17.03
CA LYS A 41 1.28 1.05 -17.95
C LYS A 41 1.05 2.34 -17.14
N PRO A 42 2.09 3.17 -16.91
CA PRO A 42 1.98 4.29 -15.98
C PRO A 42 1.00 5.38 -16.41
N LYS A 43 0.64 5.45 -17.70
CA LYS A 43 -0.35 6.38 -18.28
C LYS A 43 -1.76 5.77 -18.42
N SER A 44 -1.97 4.53 -17.98
CA SER A 44 -3.25 3.84 -18.15
C SER A 44 -4.32 4.36 -17.19
N LYS A 45 -5.43 4.83 -17.75
CA LYS A 45 -6.67 5.13 -17.03
C LYS A 45 -7.62 3.93 -16.96
N THR A 46 -7.35 2.88 -17.72
CA THR A 46 -8.15 1.66 -17.70
C THR A 46 -7.79 0.84 -16.45
N PRO A 47 -8.76 0.51 -15.59
CA PRO A 47 -8.53 -0.37 -14.45
C PRO A 47 -8.24 -1.80 -14.92
N THR A 48 -7.31 -2.47 -14.26
CA THR A 48 -6.82 -3.78 -14.70
C THR A 48 -7.28 -4.96 -13.84
N ASN A 49 -7.74 -4.72 -12.62
CA ASN A 49 -8.04 -5.78 -11.65
C ASN A 49 -9.40 -5.58 -10.97
N SER A 50 -10.06 -6.70 -10.66
CA SER A 50 -11.14 -6.76 -9.69
C SER A 50 -10.60 -6.94 -8.28
N PHE A 51 -11.38 -6.52 -7.28
CA PHE A 51 -11.06 -6.74 -5.89
C PHE A 51 -11.25 -8.23 -5.53
N ASN A 52 -10.23 -8.84 -4.93
CA ASN A 52 -10.32 -10.18 -4.34
C ASN A 52 -9.27 -10.36 -3.23
N ILE A 53 -9.63 -11.14 -2.20
CA ILE A 53 -8.73 -11.47 -1.09
C ILE A 53 -8.11 -12.85 -1.32
N CYS A 54 -6.80 -12.97 -1.09
CA CYS A 54 -6.06 -14.22 -1.15
C CYS A 54 -6.50 -15.15 -0.01
N PRO A 55 -7.09 -16.33 -0.29
CA PRO A 55 -7.59 -17.24 0.75
C PRO A 55 -6.50 -17.68 1.73
N LYS A 56 -5.32 -18.04 1.20
CA LYS A 56 -4.16 -18.45 2.03
C LYS A 56 -3.71 -17.36 2.99
N THR A 57 -3.79 -16.10 2.56
CA THR A 57 -3.38 -14.97 3.40
C THR A 57 -4.44 -14.64 4.44
N PHE A 58 -5.72 -14.77 4.09
CA PHE A 58 -6.83 -14.66 5.02
C PHE A 58 -6.75 -15.72 6.14
N GLU A 59 -6.60 -16.99 5.79
CA GLU A 59 -6.47 -18.10 6.75
C GLU A 59 -5.30 -17.88 7.72
N PHE A 60 -4.16 -17.42 7.19
CA PHE A 60 -3.01 -17.06 8.01
C PHE A 60 -3.33 -15.89 8.94
N TRP A 61 -4.07 -14.88 8.46
CA TRP A 61 -4.39 -13.70 9.26
C TRP A 61 -5.27 -14.01 10.46
N ILE A 62 -6.37 -14.75 10.28
CA ILE A 62 -7.29 -15.09 11.37
C ILE A 62 -6.65 -16.02 12.41
N LYS A 63 -5.69 -16.85 11.98
CA LYS A 63 -4.88 -17.69 12.88
C LYS A 63 -3.91 -16.86 13.72
N GLU A 64 -3.32 -15.82 13.14
CA GLU A 64 -2.31 -15.04 13.83
C GLU A 64 -2.91 -13.93 14.68
N ALA A 65 -3.99 -13.31 14.22
CA ALA A 65 -4.78 -12.27 14.89
C ALA A 65 -6.12 -12.84 15.37
N GLU A 66 -6.07 -13.71 16.39
CA GLU A 66 -7.22 -14.48 16.89
C GLU A 66 -8.42 -13.63 17.36
N ASP A 67 -8.17 -12.37 17.75
CA ASP A 67 -9.19 -11.42 18.22
C ASP A 67 -9.63 -10.42 17.13
N LEU A 68 -9.23 -10.66 15.87
CA LEU A 68 -9.61 -9.84 14.71
C LEU A 68 -11.13 -9.69 14.64
N ASN A 69 -11.57 -8.44 14.57
CA ASN A 69 -12.97 -8.11 14.40
C ASN A 69 -13.17 -6.97 13.41
N ILE A 70 -14.35 -6.98 12.79
CA ILE A 70 -14.86 -5.94 11.89
C ILE A 70 -16.20 -5.51 12.45
N LYS A 71 -16.39 -4.20 12.69
CA LYS A 71 -17.63 -3.66 13.29
C LYS A 71 -18.00 -4.31 14.64
N GLY A 72 -16.99 -4.75 15.41
CA GLY A 72 -17.17 -5.42 16.69
C GLY A 72 -17.45 -6.93 16.60
N GLU A 73 -17.65 -7.47 15.40
CA GLU A 73 -17.89 -8.91 15.19
C GLU A 73 -16.59 -9.64 14.84
N LYS A 74 -16.37 -10.78 15.50
CA LYS A 74 -15.20 -11.62 15.22
C LYS A 74 -15.23 -12.14 13.78
N VAL A 75 -14.13 -11.96 13.06
CA VAL A 75 -13.96 -12.45 11.70
C VAL A 75 -13.74 -13.96 11.72
N LYS A 76 -14.50 -14.68 10.91
CA LYS A 76 -14.44 -16.14 10.74
C LYS A 76 -14.31 -16.52 9.27
N GLU A 77 -15.00 -15.80 8.40
CA GLU A 77 -15.10 -16.08 6.97
C GLU A 77 -14.47 -14.98 6.12
N ILE A 78 -13.91 -15.36 4.96
CA ILE A 78 -13.26 -14.44 4.04
C ILE A 78 -14.24 -13.40 3.46
N THR A 79 -15.51 -13.78 3.29
CA THR A 79 -16.58 -12.91 2.77
C THR A 79 -16.80 -11.71 3.68
N GLN A 80 -16.76 -11.87 5.00
CA GLN A 80 -16.88 -10.77 5.96
C GLN A 80 -15.82 -9.68 5.74
N VAL A 81 -14.61 -10.09 5.35
CA VAL A 81 -13.51 -9.17 5.04
C VAL A 81 -13.67 -8.60 3.64
N SER A 82 -14.02 -9.45 2.66
CA SER A 82 -14.18 -9.05 1.27
C SER A 82 -15.26 -7.98 1.13
N ASP A 83 -16.47 -8.27 1.59
CA ASP A 83 -17.62 -7.36 1.55
C ASP A 83 -17.33 -6.04 2.28
N TYR A 84 -16.53 -6.10 3.35
CA TYR A 84 -16.15 -4.91 4.10
C TYR A 84 -15.13 -4.05 3.35
N LEU A 85 -14.05 -4.67 2.85
CA LEU A 85 -12.94 -3.97 2.20
C LEU A 85 -13.29 -3.47 0.79
N GLU A 86 -14.24 -4.11 0.11
CA GLU A 86 -14.73 -3.68 -1.20
C GLU A 86 -15.30 -2.25 -1.14
N ASN A 87 -15.91 -1.83 -0.03
CA ASN A 87 -16.38 -0.46 0.17
C ASN A 87 -15.27 0.61 0.15
N PHE A 88 -14.01 0.20 0.30
CA PHE A 88 -12.84 1.09 0.25
C PHE A 88 -12.05 0.97 -1.05
N TRP A 89 -12.46 0.05 -1.93
CA TRP A 89 -11.87 -0.14 -3.24
C TRP A 89 -12.56 0.76 -4.25
N ASN A 90 -11.78 1.53 -5.01
CA ASN A 90 -12.30 2.24 -6.17
C ASN A 90 -12.04 1.39 -7.42
N PRO A 91 -13.07 0.80 -8.05
CA PRO A 91 -12.89 -0.07 -9.21
C PRO A 91 -12.38 0.66 -10.46
N ASN A 92 -12.41 2.00 -10.46
CA ASN A 92 -11.91 2.82 -11.56
C ASN A 92 -10.46 3.28 -11.35
N GLU A 93 -9.74 2.71 -10.37
CA GLU A 93 -8.43 3.20 -9.96
C GLU A 93 -7.38 2.08 -9.99
N ASN A 94 -6.19 2.41 -10.49
CA ASN A 94 -5.07 1.47 -10.54
C ASN A 94 -4.12 1.63 -9.35
N ILE A 95 -4.07 2.82 -8.75
CA ILE A 95 -3.15 3.12 -7.65
C ILE A 95 -3.71 2.56 -6.34
N LEU A 96 -2.96 1.65 -5.73
CA LEU A 96 -3.35 0.99 -4.49
C LEU A 96 -2.73 1.63 -3.26
N TYR A 97 -1.51 2.15 -3.41
CA TYR A 97 -0.75 2.73 -2.33
C TYR A 97 0.27 3.75 -2.82
N ILE A 98 0.40 4.85 -2.08
CA ILE A 98 1.45 5.86 -2.25
C ILE A 98 2.21 5.92 -0.93
N GLY A 99 3.54 5.87 -1.00
CA GLY A 99 4.40 5.87 0.19
C GLY A 99 5.68 6.67 0.01
N ALA A 100 6.31 7.02 1.14
CA ALA A 100 7.66 7.57 1.16
C ALA A 100 8.66 6.71 1.93
N SER A 101 9.94 6.98 1.68
CA SER A 101 10.99 6.78 2.66
C SER A 101 11.94 7.97 2.76
N SER A 102 12.09 8.48 3.97
CA SER A 102 12.94 9.63 4.31
C SER A 102 14.15 9.29 5.20
N SER A 103 14.33 8.03 5.58
CA SER A 103 15.39 7.61 6.52
C SER A 103 16.63 7.10 5.79
N LYS A 104 17.80 7.65 6.17
CA LYS A 104 19.12 7.19 5.70
C LYS A 104 19.37 5.70 5.96
N THR A 105 18.80 5.16 7.04
CA THR A 105 18.97 3.74 7.41
C THR A 105 17.84 2.85 6.89
N ASN A 106 16.85 3.43 6.21
CA ASN A 106 15.70 2.73 5.65
C ASN A 106 15.36 3.23 4.24
N PRO A 107 16.27 3.17 3.25
CA PRO A 107 16.01 3.67 1.89
C PRO A 107 14.80 3.00 1.23
N LEU A 108 14.35 3.53 0.10
CA LEU A 108 13.18 3.05 -0.66
C LEU A 108 13.16 1.53 -0.83
N GLN A 109 14.23 0.93 -1.36
CA GLN A 109 14.33 -0.52 -1.54
C GLN A 109 14.05 -1.28 -0.24
N LYS A 110 14.63 -0.83 0.89
CA LYS A 110 14.43 -1.46 2.19
C LYS A 110 13.01 -1.25 2.73
N ARG A 111 12.41 -0.07 2.50
CA ARG A 111 11.02 0.21 2.90
C ARG A 111 10.02 -0.63 2.10
N ILE A 112 10.24 -0.77 0.80
CA ILE A 112 9.43 -1.62 -0.09
C ILE A 112 9.64 -3.11 0.25
N GLN A 113 10.87 -3.53 0.53
CA GLN A 113 11.13 -4.89 1.02
C GLN A 113 10.42 -5.19 2.35
N GLN A 114 10.26 -4.20 3.23
CA GLN A 114 9.47 -4.37 4.46
C GLN A 114 7.99 -4.69 4.18
N PHE A 115 7.41 -4.17 3.09
CA PHE A 115 6.08 -4.59 2.64
C PHE A 115 6.07 -6.05 2.21
N PHE A 116 7.08 -6.47 1.45
CA PHE A 116 7.20 -7.84 0.97
C PHE A 116 7.33 -8.83 2.15
N ASP A 117 8.16 -8.49 3.13
CA ASP A 117 8.42 -9.31 4.32
C ASP A 117 7.33 -9.23 5.38
N HIS A 118 6.43 -8.25 5.31
CA HIS A 118 5.34 -8.13 6.28
C HIS A 118 4.36 -9.29 6.17
N LYS A 119 4.02 -9.84 7.33
CA LYS A 119 3.02 -10.89 7.50
C LYS A 119 1.81 -10.30 8.21
N VAL A 120 0.63 -10.47 7.63
CA VAL A 120 -0.63 -10.05 8.25
C VAL A 120 -0.78 -10.69 9.64
N GLY A 121 -1.39 -9.98 10.58
CA GLY A 121 -1.46 -10.42 11.98
C GLY A 121 -0.22 -10.09 12.82
N PHE A 122 0.89 -9.63 12.24
CA PHE A 122 2.10 -9.26 12.99
C PHE A 122 2.17 -7.74 13.19
N GLN A 123 2.86 -7.28 14.23
CA GLN A 123 3.03 -5.83 14.48
C GLN A 123 4.05 -5.14 13.56
N GLY A 124 4.74 -5.86 12.70
CA GLY A 124 5.83 -5.31 11.89
C GLY A 124 6.29 -6.26 10.78
N PRO A 125 7.22 -5.81 9.91
CA PRO A 125 7.92 -4.54 9.98
C PRO A 125 7.15 -3.38 9.31
N HIS A 126 6.03 -3.66 8.65
CA HIS A 126 5.25 -2.68 7.90
C HIS A 126 3.74 -2.87 8.07
N THR A 127 3.15 -2.30 9.13
CA THR A 127 1.70 -2.41 9.37
C THR A 127 0.87 -1.43 8.57
N GLY A 128 1.44 -0.30 8.12
CA GLY A 128 0.74 0.63 7.23
C GLY A 128 0.48 -0.05 5.89
N GLY A 129 -0.75 -0.07 5.38
CA GLY A 129 -1.03 -0.71 4.09
C GLY A 129 -1.01 -2.24 4.08
N TYR A 130 -1.18 -2.89 5.25
CA TYR A 130 -1.36 -4.36 5.29
C TYR A 130 -2.55 -4.85 4.44
N TRP A 131 -3.50 -3.97 4.10
CA TRP A 131 -4.58 -4.28 3.15
C TRP A 131 -4.06 -4.75 1.79
N LEU A 132 -2.91 -4.24 1.32
CA LEU A 132 -2.27 -4.76 0.11
C LEU A 132 -1.98 -6.26 0.22
N LYS A 133 -1.52 -6.71 1.40
CA LYS A 133 -1.12 -8.10 1.61
C LYS A 133 -2.29 -9.07 1.58
N LEU A 134 -3.50 -8.57 1.80
CA LEU A 134 -4.71 -9.37 1.72
C LEU A 134 -5.10 -9.69 0.28
N LEU A 135 -4.63 -8.92 -0.70
CA LEU A 135 -5.05 -9.07 -2.09
C LEU A 135 -4.49 -10.34 -2.73
N ASP A 136 -5.30 -11.00 -3.55
CA ASP A 136 -4.90 -12.19 -4.33
C ASP A 136 -4.07 -11.84 -5.57
N CYS A 137 -4.14 -10.58 -6.01
CA CYS A 137 -3.52 -10.10 -7.25
C CYS A 137 -2.13 -9.48 -7.08
N LEU A 138 -1.41 -9.78 -5.99
CA LEU A 138 -0.08 -9.19 -5.75
C LEU A 138 0.91 -9.47 -6.89
N GLU A 139 0.81 -10.61 -7.57
CA GLU A 139 1.66 -10.93 -8.72
C GLU A 139 1.47 -9.96 -9.90
N ASN A 140 0.30 -9.33 -9.98
CA ASN A 140 -0.05 -8.30 -10.96
C ASN A 140 -0.02 -6.89 -10.34
N THR A 141 0.76 -6.71 -9.27
CA THR A 141 1.06 -5.39 -8.73
C THR A 141 2.47 -4.96 -9.10
N TYR A 142 2.61 -3.67 -9.37
CA TYR A 142 3.82 -3.05 -9.85
C TYR A 142 4.22 -1.90 -8.95
N VAL A 143 5.53 -1.74 -8.77
CA VAL A 143 6.14 -0.66 -8.02
C VAL A 143 6.75 0.34 -8.99
N TYR A 144 6.47 1.61 -8.75
CA TYR A 144 7.12 2.74 -9.38
C TYR A 144 7.75 3.59 -8.27
N TYR A 145 8.93 4.14 -8.48
CA TYR A 145 9.57 4.97 -7.46
C TYR A 145 10.41 6.09 -8.05
N SER A 146 10.62 7.14 -7.27
CA SER A 146 11.50 8.24 -7.64
C SER A 146 12.29 8.73 -6.44
N LYS A 147 13.54 9.11 -6.68
CA LYS A 147 14.38 9.81 -5.72
C LYS A 147 13.89 11.25 -5.57
N CYS A 148 13.70 11.71 -4.34
CA CYS A 148 13.32 13.12 -4.13
C CYS A 148 13.86 13.68 -2.81
N LYS A 149 13.92 15.02 -2.74
CA LYS A 149 14.15 15.75 -1.48
C LYS A 149 12.82 15.86 -0.74
N ASN A 150 12.86 15.86 0.59
CA ASN A 150 11.69 15.91 1.46
C ASN A 150 10.59 14.87 1.15
N PRO A 151 10.90 13.55 1.09
CA PRO A 151 9.95 12.54 0.62
C PRO A 151 8.60 12.51 1.33
N THR A 152 8.58 12.71 2.65
CA THR A 152 7.33 12.74 3.43
C THR A 152 6.42 13.89 3.01
N GLN A 153 6.98 15.07 2.69
CA GLN A 153 6.20 16.20 2.20
C GLN A 153 5.67 15.94 0.78
N ILE A 154 6.48 15.30 -0.07
CA ILE A 154 6.07 14.92 -1.42
C ILE A 154 4.96 13.86 -1.38
N GLU A 155 5.10 12.79 -0.60
CA GLU A 155 4.05 11.77 -0.41
C GLU A 155 2.74 12.40 0.05
N PHE A 156 2.79 13.28 1.05
CA PHE A 156 1.61 13.98 1.52
C PHE A 156 0.93 14.78 0.39
N LYS A 157 1.70 15.56 -0.38
CA LYS A 157 1.17 16.33 -1.51
C LYS A 157 0.66 15.43 -2.64
N MET A 158 1.34 14.33 -2.95
CA MET A 158 0.90 13.34 -3.95
C MET A 158 -0.43 12.71 -3.54
N LEU A 159 -0.62 12.40 -2.25
CA LEU A 159 -1.88 11.86 -1.74
C LEU A 159 -3.02 12.87 -1.83
N LEU A 160 -2.79 14.15 -1.48
CA LEU A 160 -3.80 15.19 -1.67
C LEU A 160 -4.14 15.39 -3.16
N LYS A 161 -3.13 15.41 -4.03
CA LYS A 161 -3.36 15.53 -5.48
C LYS A 161 -4.13 14.34 -6.04
N PHE A 162 -3.84 13.14 -5.55
CA PHE A 162 -4.59 11.94 -5.89
C PHE A 162 -6.05 12.08 -5.48
N VAL A 163 -6.33 12.57 -4.27
CA VAL A 163 -7.70 12.83 -3.80
C VAL A 163 -8.40 13.85 -4.70
N ASP A 164 -7.74 14.95 -5.05
CA ASP A 164 -8.32 15.98 -5.91
C ASP A 164 -8.73 15.40 -7.28
N LYS A 165 -7.80 14.67 -7.92
CA LYS A 165 -8.02 14.09 -9.26
C LYS A 165 -9.02 12.93 -9.24
N SER A 166 -8.99 12.09 -8.20
CA SER A 166 -9.87 10.93 -8.09
C SER A 166 -11.32 11.34 -7.81
N SER A 167 -11.52 12.32 -6.92
CA SER A 167 -12.82 12.88 -6.57
C SER A 167 -13.37 13.87 -7.59
N GLY A 168 -12.50 14.54 -8.34
CA GLY A 168 -12.86 15.64 -9.25
C GLY A 168 -13.14 16.97 -8.55
N ASN A 169 -12.90 17.08 -7.24
CA ASN A 169 -13.11 18.27 -6.42
C ASN A 169 -11.83 18.63 -5.67
N SER A 170 -11.70 19.85 -5.16
CA SER A 170 -10.60 20.15 -4.24
C SER A 170 -10.82 19.40 -2.92
N PHE A 171 -9.75 18.90 -2.29
CA PHE A 171 -9.82 18.25 -1.00
C PHE A 171 -10.36 19.17 0.10
N TYR A 172 -10.28 20.49 -0.07
CA TYR A 172 -10.90 21.47 0.83
C TYR A 172 -12.43 21.46 0.79
N ASP A 173 -13.02 21.00 -0.32
CA ASP A 173 -14.47 20.97 -0.54
C ASP A 173 -15.08 19.62 -0.13
N LEU A 174 -14.24 18.63 0.24
CA LEU A 174 -14.67 17.30 0.63
C LEU A 174 -14.94 17.22 2.13
N GLU A 175 -16.13 16.74 2.51
CA GLU A 175 -16.50 16.52 3.91
C GLU A 175 -15.56 15.53 4.62
N ASP A 176 -15.24 14.41 3.95
CA ASP A 176 -14.23 13.44 4.41
C ASP A 176 -13.36 12.98 3.25
N PHE A 177 -12.28 13.72 3.01
CA PHE A 177 -11.34 13.44 1.92
C PHE A 177 -10.62 12.09 2.07
N THR A 178 -10.64 11.46 3.26
CA THR A 178 -10.00 10.15 3.49
C THR A 178 -10.71 9.01 2.76
N ASN A 179 -11.99 9.19 2.40
CA ASN A 179 -12.75 8.26 1.58
C ASN A 179 -12.17 8.09 0.16
N TYR A 180 -11.39 9.08 -0.29
CA TYR A 180 -10.77 9.10 -1.60
C TYR A 180 -9.28 8.72 -1.55
N PHE A 181 -8.77 8.22 -0.41
CA PHE A 181 -7.41 7.69 -0.37
C PHE A 181 -7.27 6.43 -1.22
N PRO A 182 -6.06 6.17 -1.78
CA PRO A 182 -5.75 4.88 -2.38
C PRO A 182 -6.13 3.75 -1.43
N PHE A 183 -6.53 2.62 -2.00
CA PHE A 183 -7.14 1.50 -1.26
C PHE A 183 -6.43 1.23 0.08
N ALA A 184 -5.11 1.01 0.05
CA ALA A 184 -4.33 0.63 1.22
C ALA A 184 -3.66 1.78 1.98
N ASN A 185 -3.85 3.04 1.56
CA ASN A 185 -3.41 4.19 2.36
C ASN A 185 -4.37 4.40 3.53
N LEU A 186 -4.06 3.80 4.68
CA LEU A 186 -4.90 3.90 5.88
C LEU A 186 -4.66 5.18 6.67
N LYS A 187 -3.56 5.88 6.43
CA LYS A 187 -3.19 7.08 7.18
C LYS A 187 -2.25 7.96 6.37
N ILE A 188 -2.42 9.27 6.54
CA ILE A 188 -1.42 10.31 6.30
C ILE A 188 -1.10 11.01 7.64
N ASP A 189 -1.68 12.18 7.88
CA ASP A 189 -1.84 12.78 9.21
C ASP A 189 -3.15 12.35 9.87
N VAL A 190 -4.21 12.19 9.09
CA VAL A 190 -5.52 11.67 9.50
C VAL A 190 -5.67 10.19 9.14
N LEU A 191 -6.47 9.48 9.92
CA LEU A 191 -6.76 8.05 9.72
C LEU A 191 -7.95 7.88 8.77
N LYS A 192 -7.81 7.02 7.76
CA LYS A 192 -8.93 6.49 6.97
C LYS A 192 -9.84 5.69 7.90
N LYS A 193 -11.05 6.20 8.13
CA LYS A 193 -11.96 5.62 9.13
C LYS A 193 -12.35 4.20 8.73
N HIS A 194 -11.93 3.21 9.52
CA HIS A 194 -12.33 1.82 9.37
C HIS A 194 -12.55 1.15 10.73
N GLN A 195 -13.33 0.07 10.72
CA GLN A 195 -13.78 -0.67 11.91
C GLN A 195 -13.09 -2.01 12.09
N ILE A 196 -12.03 -2.27 11.32
CA ILE A 196 -11.13 -3.41 11.57
C ILE A 196 -10.31 -3.12 12.83
N LYS A 197 -10.44 -3.98 13.85
CA LYS A 197 -9.70 -3.90 15.12
C LYS A 197 -8.98 -5.21 15.41
N ASN A 198 -7.98 -5.14 16.30
CA ASN A 198 -7.16 -6.29 16.71
C ASN A 198 -6.51 -7.05 15.54
N TYR A 199 -6.23 -6.36 14.44
CA TYR A 199 -5.65 -6.93 13.21
C TYR A 199 -4.20 -7.37 13.34
N THR A 200 -3.59 -7.18 14.52
CA THR A 200 -2.26 -7.66 14.87
C THR A 200 -2.26 -8.30 16.25
N ASN A 201 -1.46 -9.34 16.42
CA ASN A 201 -1.16 -9.94 17.69
C ASN A 201 -0.03 -9.20 18.40
N LYS A 202 -0.33 -8.63 19.58
CA LYS A 202 0.62 -7.81 20.34
C LYS A 202 1.88 -8.56 20.79
N LYS A 203 1.87 -9.90 20.78
CA LYS A 203 3.00 -10.74 21.19
C LYS A 203 3.93 -11.13 20.03
N LYS A 204 3.54 -10.90 18.77
CA LYS A 204 4.27 -11.41 17.59
C LYS A 204 4.88 -10.28 16.75
N LYS A 205 6.23 -10.25 16.71
CA LYS A 205 7.03 -9.45 15.76
C LYS A 205 7.55 -10.35 14.63
N SER A 206 7.63 -9.83 13.40
CA SER A 206 8.16 -10.65 12.30
C SER A 206 9.67 -10.83 12.50
N LYS A 207 10.15 -12.07 12.34
CA LYS A 207 11.60 -12.36 12.36
C LYS A 207 12.17 -11.85 11.03
N LYS A 208 13.15 -10.93 11.07
CA LYS A 208 13.89 -10.50 9.88
C LYS A 208 14.56 -11.72 9.24
N ARG A 209 14.46 -11.88 7.91
CA ARG A 209 15.29 -12.84 7.17
C ARG A 209 16.77 -12.48 7.43
N LYS A 210 17.54 -13.41 7.99
CA LYS A 210 19.00 -13.31 7.95
C LYS A 210 19.40 -13.47 6.49
N VAL A 211 19.92 -12.41 5.88
CA VAL A 211 20.62 -12.54 4.61
C VAL A 211 21.86 -13.37 4.90
N THR A 212 21.84 -14.64 4.51
CA THR A 212 23.04 -15.47 4.49
C THR A 212 23.94 -14.90 3.41
N THR A 213 24.96 -14.14 3.81
CA THR A 213 26.04 -13.76 2.92
C THR A 213 26.74 -15.05 2.49
N VAL A 214 26.43 -15.55 1.30
CA VAL A 214 27.24 -16.57 0.65
C VAL A 214 28.52 -15.86 0.22
N ASN A 215 29.59 -16.07 0.97
CA ASN A 215 30.94 -15.69 0.56
C ASN A 215 31.21 -16.28 -0.82
N ARG A 216 31.33 -15.42 -1.85
CA ARG A 216 31.95 -15.79 -3.11
C ARG A 216 33.44 -15.50 -3.00
N GLN A 217 34.19 -16.61 -2.99
CA GLN A 217 35.60 -16.84 -3.33
C GLN A 217 36.63 -15.88 -2.74
#